data_AF-A0A4D4MPN8-F1
#
_entry.id   AF-A0A4D4MPN8-F1
#
_cell.length_a   1.000
_cell.length_b   1.000
_cell.length_c   1.000
_cell.angle_alpha   90.00
_cell.angle_beta   90.00
_cell.angle_gamma   90.00
#
_symmetry.space_group_name_H-M   'P 1'
#
loop_
_entity.id
_entity.type
_entity.pdbx_description
1 polymer ?
#
loop_
_entity_poly.entity_id
_entity_poly.type
_entity_poly.pdbx_seq_one_letter_code
_entity_poly.pdbx_strand_id
1 'polypeptide(L)'
;MKGLVVIDPEAPGGCRKVSYGPVVNGRPLRSPAMRKLIGNLVKDQVRWAEREAKEAAWVERQMATAPPLTMVQTQMLRRVKTDLTRAAQL
;
A
#
# COMPACT_ATOMS: atom_id res chain seq x y z
N MET A 1 -30.07 -11.50 -18.49
CA MET A 1 -28.66 -11.52 -18.95
C MET A 1 -28.03 -12.85 -18.52
N LYS A 2 -27.71 -13.74 -19.46
CA LYS A 2 -27.00 -15.01 -19.17
C LYS A 2 -25.53 -14.65 -18.88
N GLY A 3 -25.05 -14.91 -17.66
CA GLY A 3 -23.68 -14.60 -17.25
C GLY A 3 -22.65 -15.44 -18.01
N LEU A 4 -21.48 -14.85 -18.29
CA LEU A 4 -20.34 -15.52 -18.91
C LEU A 4 -19.92 -16.75 -18.09
N VAL A 5 -19.75 -17.88 -18.78
CA VAL A 5 -19.28 -19.16 -18.24
C VAL A 5 -17.98 -19.50 -18.95
N VAL A 6 -16.93 -19.77 -18.19
CA VAL A 6 -15.63 -20.23 -18.71
C VAL A 6 -15.63 -21.75 -18.71
N ILE A 7 -15.20 -22.36 -19.82
CA ILE A 7 -15.00 -23.80 -19.91
C ILE A 7 -13.71 -24.12 -19.14
N ASP A 8 -13.84 -24.93 -18.10
CA ASP A 8 -12.76 -25.30 -17.18
C ASP A 8 -12.84 -26.81 -16.94
N PRO A 9 -11.99 -27.62 -17.58
CA PRO A 9 -12.05 -29.08 -17.51
C PRO A 9 -11.72 -29.65 -16.12
N GLU A 10 -11.15 -28.85 -15.21
CA GLU A 10 -10.88 -29.26 -13.83
C GLU A 10 -12.06 -28.96 -12.88
N ALA A 11 -13.07 -28.20 -13.33
CA ALA A 11 -14.24 -27.86 -12.54
C ALA A 11 -15.33 -28.96 -12.60
N PRO A 12 -16.13 -29.16 -11.53
CA PRO A 12 -17.27 -30.07 -11.56
C PRO A 12 -18.25 -29.68 -12.67
N GLY A 13 -18.34 -30.50 -13.72
CA GLY A 13 -19.19 -30.24 -14.90
C GLY A 13 -18.54 -29.45 -16.04
N GLY A 14 -17.21 -29.25 -16.03
CA GLY A 14 -16.45 -28.70 -17.16
C GLY A 14 -16.67 -27.19 -17.41
N CYS A 15 -17.36 -26.50 -16.51
CA CYS A 15 -17.79 -25.11 -16.67
C CYS A 15 -17.76 -24.37 -15.33
N ARG A 16 -17.14 -23.19 -15.30
CA ARG A 16 -17.09 -22.30 -14.13
C ARG A 16 -17.72 -20.95 -14.45
N LYS A 17 -18.65 -20.48 -13.59
CA LYS A 17 -19.17 -19.10 -13.68
C LYS A 17 -18.06 -18.10 -13.35
N VAL A 18 -17.89 -17.08 -14.19
CA VAL A 18 -16.89 -16.03 -13.96
C VAL A 18 -17.31 -15.19 -12.76
N SER A 19 -16.52 -15.26 -11.68
CA SER A 19 -16.67 -14.37 -10.54
C SER A 19 -15.69 -13.20 -10.67
N TYR A 20 -16.17 -12.04 -11.11
CA TYR A 20 -15.38 -10.79 -11.21
C TYR A 20 -15.12 -10.12 -9.85
N GLY A 21 -15.22 -10.86 -8.75
CA GLY A 21 -15.10 -10.33 -7.39
C GLY A 21 -13.78 -10.71 -6.72
N PRO A 22 -13.40 -10.03 -5.62
CA PRO A 22 -12.24 -10.40 -4.82
C PRO A 22 -12.28 -11.89 -4.47
N VAL A 23 -11.14 -12.57 -4.61
CA VAL A 23 -10.96 -13.99 -4.30
C VAL A 23 -9.98 -14.09 -3.15
N VAL A 24 -10.32 -14.85 -2.11
CA VAL A 24 -9.44 -15.13 -0.98
C VAL A 24 -9.25 -16.64 -0.94
N ASN A 25 -8.00 -17.11 -0.95
CA ASN A 25 -7.64 -18.54 -0.97
C ASN A 25 -8.36 -19.33 -2.07
N GLY A 26 -8.40 -18.80 -3.30
CA GLY A 26 -9.03 -19.44 -4.47
C GLY A 26 -10.56 -19.43 -4.48
N ARG A 27 -11.21 -18.93 -3.41
CA ARG A 27 -12.67 -18.86 -3.30
C ARG A 27 -13.20 -17.44 -3.50
N PRO A 28 -14.23 -17.24 -4.33
CA PRO A 28 -14.82 -15.93 -4.53
C PRO A 28 -15.55 -15.47 -3.27
N LEU A 29 -15.34 -14.21 -2.92
CA LEU A 29 -15.90 -13.61 -1.73
C LEU A 29 -17.39 -13.29 -1.95
N ARG A 30 -18.28 -14.11 -1.37
CA ARG A 30 -19.72 -14.03 -1.64
C ARG A 30 -20.40 -12.87 -0.92
N SER A 31 -19.99 -12.55 0.30
CA SER A 31 -20.59 -11.48 1.13
C SER A 31 -20.38 -10.09 0.52
N PRO A 32 -21.43 -9.32 0.23
CA PRO A 32 -21.31 -7.94 -0.26
C PRO A 32 -20.59 -7.00 0.73
N ALA A 33 -20.85 -7.15 2.03
CA ALA A 33 -20.20 -6.35 3.07
C ALA A 33 -18.68 -6.60 3.11
N MET A 34 -18.28 -7.88 3.02
CA MET A 34 -16.86 -8.23 3.00
C MET A 34 -16.16 -7.75 1.73
N ARG A 35 -16.85 -7.76 0.57
CA ARG A 35 -16.32 -7.18 -0.68
C ARG A 35 -16.06 -5.69 -0.54
N LYS A 36 -16.97 -4.95 0.09
CA LYS A 36 -16.81 -3.51 0.36
C LYS A 36 -15.65 -3.24 1.32
N LEU A 37 -15.52 -4.04 2.38
CA LEU A 37 -14.44 -3.91 3.36
C LEU A 37 -13.07 -4.11 2.70
N ILE A 38 -12.90 -5.19 1.93
CA ILE A 38 -11.64 -5.46 1.22
C ILE A 38 -11.36 -4.36 0.18
N GLY A 39 -12.37 -3.93 -0.57
CA GLY A 39 -12.22 -2.86 -1.55
C GLY A 39 -11.76 -1.54 -0.93
N ASN A 40 -12.27 -1.18 0.25
CA ASN A 40 -11.83 0.01 0.97
C ASN A 40 -10.41 -0.14 1.51
N LEU A 41 -10.08 -1.29 2.10
CA LEU A 41 -8.73 -1.57 2.61
C LEU A 41 -7.68 -1.44 1.50
N VAL A 42 -7.94 -1.99 0.32
CA VAL A 42 -7.04 -1.89 -0.84
C VAL A 42 -6.88 -0.42 -1.26
N LYS A 43 -7.97 0.35 -1.31
CA LYS A 43 -7.91 1.78 -1.65
C LYS A 43 -7.09 2.58 -0.64
N ASP A 44 -7.26 2.32 0.65
CA ASP A 44 -6.53 3.02 1.70
C ASP A 44 -5.04 2.69 1.65
N GLN A 45 -4.68 1.43 1.39
CA GLN A 45 -3.27 1.03 1.19
C GLN A 45 -2.64 1.72 -0.01
N VAL A 46 -3.34 1.78 -1.14
CA VAL A 46 -2.86 2.50 -2.34
C VAL A 46 -2.67 3.99 -2.03
N ARG A 47 -3.64 4.61 -1.35
CA ARG A 47 -3.55 6.02 -0.96
C ARG A 47 -2.38 6.30 -0.02
N TRP A 48 -2.08 5.38 0.88
CA TRP A 48 -0.95 5.48 1.79
C TRP A 48 0.37 5.37 1.01
N ALA A 49 0.52 4.38 0.13
CA ALA A 49 1.70 4.23 -0.72
C ALA A 49 1.92 5.44 -1.65
N GLU A 50 0.85 6.00 -2.22
CA GLU A 50 0.93 7.23 -3.03
C GLU A 50 1.40 8.43 -2.21
N ARG A 51 1.03 8.51 -0.93
CA ARG A 51 1.48 9.58 -0.04
C ARG A 51 2.98 9.43 0.24
N GLU A 52 3.42 8.23 0.62
CA GLU A 52 4.85 7.96 0.85
C GLU A 52 5.69 8.29 -0.38
N ALA A 53 5.22 7.92 -1.59
CA ALA A 53 5.90 8.26 -2.83
C ALA A 53 6.02 9.78 -3.06
N LYS A 54 4.96 10.54 -2.76
CA LYS A 54 4.96 12.01 -2.86
C LYS A 54 5.89 12.65 -1.84
N GLU A 55 5.90 12.15 -0.61
CA GLU A 55 6.79 12.62 0.45
C GLU A 55 8.25 12.34 0.10
N ALA A 56 8.58 11.13 -0.37
CA ALA A 56 9.92 10.78 -0.82
C ALA A 56 10.39 11.69 -1.98
N ALA A 57 9.56 11.89 -2.99
CA ALA A 57 9.87 12.77 -4.11
C ALA A 57 10.05 14.24 -3.67
N TRP A 58 9.29 14.69 -2.67
CA TRP A 58 9.48 16.01 -2.08
C TRP A 58 10.81 16.12 -1.34
N VAL A 59 11.16 15.12 -0.53
CA VAL A 59 12.46 15.06 0.18
C VAL A 59 13.62 15.09 -0.80
N GLU A 60 13.58 14.29 -1.87
CA GLU A 60 14.62 14.29 -2.90
C GLU A 60 14.83 15.67 -3.53
N ARG A 61 13.73 16.39 -3.85
CA ARG A 61 13.81 17.76 -4.37
C ARG A 61 14.42 18.73 -3.38
N GLN A 62 14.09 18.62 -2.10
CA GLN A 62 14.68 19.46 -1.05
C GLN A 62 16.17 19.14 -0.88
N MET A 63 16.56 17.87 -0.91
CA MET A 63 17.97 17.47 -0.82
C MET A 63 18.79 17.97 -2.02
N ALA A 64 18.22 17.96 -3.22
CA ALA A 64 18.88 18.45 -4.44
C ALA A 64 19.10 19.98 -4.42
N THR A 65 18.29 20.72 -3.67
CA THR A 65 18.36 22.20 -3.58
C THR A 65 18.99 22.69 -2.27
N ALA A 66 19.23 21.79 -1.31
CA ALA A 66 19.82 22.13 -0.04
C ALA A 66 21.32 22.44 -0.18
N PRO A 67 21.83 23.53 0.44
CA PRO A 67 23.26 23.79 0.49
C PRO A 67 23.97 22.68 1.29
N PRO A 68 25.23 22.35 0.95
CA PRO A 68 25.99 21.36 1.69
C PRO A 68 26.15 21.78 3.15
N LEU A 69 25.82 20.86 4.06
CA LEU A 69 25.92 21.12 5.49
C LEU A 69 27.39 21.21 5.91
N THR A 70 27.69 22.19 6.76
CA THR A 70 28.98 22.26 7.45
C THR A 70 29.12 21.10 8.45
N MET A 71 30.37 20.79 8.84
CA MET A 71 30.63 19.76 9.86
C MET A 71 29.90 20.04 11.19
N VAL A 72 29.84 21.32 11.61
CA VAL A 72 29.17 21.73 12.85
C VAL A 72 27.66 21.50 12.77
N GLN A 73 27.03 21.90 11.65
CA GLN A 73 25.61 21.64 11.40
C GLN A 73 25.30 20.14 11.38
N THR A 74 26.19 19.33 10.79
CA THR A 74 26.05 17.87 10.76
C THR A 74 26.11 17.27 12.17
N GLN A 75 27.06 17.71 13.01
CA GLN A 75 27.17 17.27 14.41
C GLN A 75 25.93 17.67 15.23
N MET A 76 25.41 18.88 15.02
CA MET A 76 24.20 19.35 15.68
C MET A 76 22.98 18.52 15.30
N LEU A 77 22.78 18.22 14.00
CA LEU A 77 21.69 17.34 13.56
C LEU A 77 21.80 15.92 14.11
N ARG A 78 23.02 15.38 14.25
CA ARG A 78 23.23 14.06 14.89
C ARG A 78 22.83 14.06 16.37
N ARG A 79 23.15 15.13 17.10
CA ARG A 79 22.73 15.29 18.51
C ARG A 79 21.21 15.37 18.62
N VAL A 80 20.59 16.28 17.85
CA VAL A 80 19.12 16.42 17.81
C VAL A 80 18.44 15.11 17.45
N LYS A 81 18.95 14.36 16.47
CA LYS A 81 18.42 13.03 16.13
C LYS A 81 18.48 12.08 17.34
N THR A 82 19.60 12.06 18.05
CA THR A 82 19.78 11.19 19.22
C THR A 82 18.82 11.56 20.34
N ASP A 83 18.64 12.86 20.60
CA ASP A 83 17.75 13.37 21.64
C ASP A 83 16.29 13.06 21.33
N LEU A 84 15.86 13.25 20.07
CA LEU A 84 14.51 12.88 19.62
C LEU A 84 14.27 11.37 19.71
N THR A 85 15.26 10.56 19.34
CA THR A 85 15.16 9.09 19.42
C THR A 85 15.02 8.64 20.87
N ARG A 86 15.77 9.26 21.79
CA ARG A 86 15.67 8.99 23.23
C ARG A 86 14.32 9.44 23.80
N ALA A 87 13.82 10.60 23.37
CA ALA A 87 12.52 11.10 23.81
C ALA A 87 11.34 10.22 23.34
N ALA A 88 11.43 9.64 22.14
CA ALA A 88 10.41 8.73 21.61
C ALA A 88 10.41 7.33 22.25
N GLN A 89 11.45 6.99 23.02
CA GLN A 89 11.56 5.72 23.74
C GLN A 89 11.04 5.78 25.19
N LEU A 90 10.65 6.98 25.66
CA LEU A 90 9.96 7.21 26.93
C LEU A 90 8.44 7.21 26.73
#